data_AF-A0A377CY37-F1
#
_entry.id   AF-A0A377CY37-F1
#
_cell.length_a   1.000
_cell.length_b   1.000
_cell.length_c   1.000
_cell.angle_alpha   90.00
_cell.angle_beta   90.00
_cell.angle_gamma   90.00
#
_symmetry.space_group_name_H-M   'P 1'
#
loop_
_entity.id
_entity.type
_entity.pdbx_description
1 polymer ?
#
loop_
_entity_poly.entity_id
_entity_poly.type
_entity_poly.pdbx_seq_one_letter_code
_entity_poly.pdbx_strand_id
1 'polypeptide(L)'
;MPSPAAPCFRGLEIILQGRDPRDAWAFVERICGVCTGVHALASVYAIEDAIGIKVPDNANIIRNIMLATLWCHDHLVHFYQLAGMDWIDVLDALKADPRKTSELAQSLSSWRNHPLAISSTYKIA
;
A
#
# COMPACT_ATOMS: atom_id res chain seq x y z
N MET A 1 -19.26 23.82 7.75
CA MET A 1 -19.86 22.77 6.88
C MET A 1 -20.07 21.54 7.74
N PRO A 2 -21.24 20.88 7.69
CA PRO A 2 -21.45 19.62 8.40
C PRO A 2 -20.46 18.57 7.86
N SER A 3 -19.75 17.87 8.74
CA SER A 3 -18.83 16.79 8.36
C SER A 3 -19.62 15.71 7.61
N PRO A 4 -19.17 15.23 6.43
CA PRO A 4 -19.88 14.19 5.72
C PRO A 4 -19.88 12.91 6.56
N ALA A 5 -21.08 12.42 6.92
CA ALA A 5 -21.25 11.12 7.53
C ALA A 5 -20.81 10.02 6.56
N ALA A 6 -20.14 8.98 7.06
CA ALA A 6 -19.76 7.82 6.24
C ALA A 6 -21.03 7.10 5.73
N PRO A 7 -21.28 7.03 4.41
CA PRO A 7 -22.58 6.60 3.88
C PRO A 7 -22.77 5.08 3.78
N CYS A 8 -21.89 4.26 4.38
CA CYS A 8 -21.95 2.80 4.20
C CYS A 8 -21.76 2.01 5.51
N PHE A 9 -22.55 0.94 5.66
CA PHE A 9 -22.49 -0.02 6.75
C PHE A 9 -22.66 -1.45 6.21
N ARG A 10 -21.86 -2.40 6.72
CA ARG A 10 -21.95 -3.84 6.36
C ARG A 10 -22.09 -4.77 7.57
N GLY A 11 -21.75 -4.34 8.78
CA GLY A 11 -21.97 -5.11 10.00
C GLY A 11 -21.17 -6.41 10.13
N LEU A 12 -19.90 -6.44 9.71
CA LEU A 12 -19.04 -7.63 9.81
C LEU A 12 -18.91 -8.15 11.25
N GLU A 13 -18.91 -7.26 12.25
CA GLU A 13 -18.90 -7.61 13.68
C GLU A 13 -20.10 -8.47 14.09
N ILE A 14 -21.27 -8.22 13.48
CA ILE A 14 -22.49 -8.99 13.72
C ILE A 14 -22.43 -10.32 12.96
N ILE A 15 -21.95 -10.30 11.70
CA ILE A 15 -21.87 -11.48 10.83
C ILE A 15 -20.89 -12.54 11.37
N LEU A 16 -19.84 -12.12 12.07
CA LEU A 16 -18.85 -13.03 12.67
C LEU A 16 -19.40 -13.79 13.89
N GLN A 17 -20.52 -13.38 14.49
CA GLN A 17 -21.07 -14.08 15.65
C GLN A 17 -21.47 -15.51 15.28
N GLY A 18 -21.03 -16.48 16.10
CA GLY A 18 -21.30 -17.90 15.89
C GLY A 18 -20.50 -18.56 14.76
N ARG A 19 -19.53 -17.86 14.16
CA ARG A 19 -18.60 -18.44 13.18
C ARG A 19 -17.44 -19.16 13.87
N ASP A 20 -16.87 -20.14 13.19
CA ASP A 20 -15.63 -20.77 13.65
C ASP A 20 -14.50 -19.72 13.64
N PRO A 21 -13.74 -19.57 14.74
CA PRO A 21 -12.63 -18.61 14.78
C PRO A 21 -11.64 -18.79 13.62
N ARG A 22 -11.40 -20.02 13.16
CA ARG A 22 -10.44 -20.31 12.09
C ARG A 22 -10.83 -19.71 10.74
N ASP A 23 -12.11 -19.43 10.53
CA ASP A 23 -12.63 -18.83 9.30
C ASP A 23 -12.71 -17.29 9.36
N ALA A 24 -12.57 -16.70 10.56
CA ALA A 24 -12.79 -15.28 10.80
C ALA A 24 -11.94 -14.38 9.89
N TRP A 25 -10.66 -14.74 9.68
CA TRP A 25 -9.73 -13.95 8.86
C TRP A 25 -10.23 -13.76 7.42
N ALA A 26 -10.89 -14.78 6.85
CA ALA A 26 -11.41 -14.71 5.49
C ALA A 26 -12.61 -13.76 5.38
N PHE A 27 -13.45 -13.69 6.42
CA PHE A 27 -14.57 -12.74 6.47
C PHE A 27 -14.08 -11.31 6.67
N VAL A 28 -13.23 -11.08 7.67
CA VAL A 28 -12.79 -9.71 8.00
C VAL A 28 -11.83 -9.12 6.99
N GLU A 29 -11.13 -9.94 6.20
CA GLU A 29 -10.34 -9.44 5.06
C GLU A 29 -11.19 -8.62 4.09
N ARG A 30 -12.48 -8.96 3.94
CA ARG A 30 -13.40 -8.24 3.06
C ARG A 30 -13.93 -6.94 3.68
N ILE A 31 -13.48 -6.53 4.86
CA ILE A 31 -13.74 -5.19 5.39
C ILE A 31 -13.14 -4.12 4.46
N CYS A 32 -11.95 -4.33 3.91
CA CYS A 32 -11.26 -3.32 3.12
C CYS A 32 -10.50 -3.99 1.97
N GLY A 33 -10.84 -3.64 0.73
CA GLY A 33 -10.15 -4.14 -0.46
C GLY A 33 -8.85 -3.40 -0.80
N VAL A 34 -8.66 -2.19 -0.27
CA VAL A 34 -7.46 -1.36 -0.50
C VAL A 34 -6.34 -1.83 0.42
N CYS A 35 -6.61 -1.75 1.73
CA CYS A 35 -5.78 -2.27 2.80
C CYS A 35 -5.90 -3.80 2.97
N THR A 36 -5.86 -4.51 1.84
CA THR A 36 -6.10 -5.96 1.78
C THR A 36 -5.05 -6.75 2.57
N GLY A 37 -5.50 -7.74 3.35
CA GLY A 37 -4.64 -8.59 4.19
C GLY A 37 -4.39 -8.07 5.62
N VAL A 38 -4.46 -6.76 5.90
CA VAL A 38 -4.20 -6.25 7.27
C VAL A 38 -5.26 -6.72 8.28
N HIS A 39 -6.52 -6.78 7.86
CA HIS A 39 -7.61 -7.30 8.70
C HIS A 39 -7.50 -8.81 8.92
N ALA A 40 -7.05 -9.57 7.91
CA ALA A 40 -6.77 -10.99 8.07
C ALA A 40 -5.63 -11.21 9.09
N LEU A 41 -4.56 -10.42 8.98
CA LEU A 41 -3.43 -10.47 9.89
C LEU A 41 -3.84 -10.15 11.34
N ALA A 42 -4.63 -9.08 11.54
CA ALA A 42 -5.16 -8.74 12.85
C ALA A 42 -6.07 -9.85 13.41
N SER A 43 -6.89 -10.49 12.56
CA SER A 43 -7.74 -11.60 12.98
C SER A 43 -6.95 -12.80 13.47
N VAL A 44 -5.92 -13.22 12.72
CA VAL A 44 -5.10 -14.38 13.15
C VAL A 44 -4.34 -14.07 14.43
N TYR A 45 -3.83 -12.84 14.60
CA TYR A 45 -3.20 -12.44 15.86
C TYR A 45 -4.17 -12.47 17.04
N ALA A 46 -5.40 -11.94 16.87
CA ALA A 46 -6.40 -11.95 17.93
C ALA A 46 -6.81 -13.37 18.35
N ILE A 47 -6.96 -14.28 17.38
CA ILE A 47 -7.36 -15.67 17.66
C ILE A 47 -6.20 -16.48 18.25
N GLU A 48 -4.99 -16.29 17.76
CA GLU A 48 -3.79 -16.93 18.30
C GLU A 48 -3.54 -16.50 19.74
N ASP A 49 -3.75 -15.21 20.06
CA ASP A 49 -3.67 -14.69 21.43
C ASP A 49 -4.75 -15.31 22.34
N ALA A 50 -6.00 -15.36 21.86
CA ALA A 50 -7.12 -15.92 22.63
C ALA A 50 -6.97 -17.43 22.93
N ILE A 51 -6.33 -18.19 22.04
CA ILE A 51 -6.13 -19.64 22.19
C ILE A 51 -4.73 -19.96 22.77
N GLY A 52 -3.82 -19.00 22.84
CA GLY A 52 -2.45 -19.18 23.32
C GLY A 52 -1.53 -19.90 22.32
N ILE A 53 -1.77 -19.74 21.02
CA ILE A 53 -0.96 -20.35 19.95
C ILE A 53 0.30 -19.51 19.73
N LYS A 54 1.46 -20.18 19.71
CA LYS A 54 2.74 -19.58 19.28
C LYS A 54 3.11 -20.07 17.89
N VAL A 55 3.15 -19.15 16.94
CA VAL A 55 3.55 -19.45 15.56
C VAL A 55 5.06 -19.60 15.43
N PRO A 56 5.55 -20.42 14.47
CA PRO A 56 6.98 -20.51 14.18
C PRO A 56 7.49 -19.18 13.61
N ASP A 57 8.77 -18.89 13.84
CA ASP A 57 9.38 -17.60 13.47
C ASP A 57 9.28 -17.31 11.97
N ASN A 58 9.45 -18.33 11.13
CA ASN A 58 9.27 -18.21 9.68
C ASN A 58 7.87 -17.72 9.29
N ALA A 59 6.82 -18.12 10.02
CA ALA A 59 5.47 -17.63 9.75
C ALA A 59 5.33 -16.15 10.13
N ASN A 60 5.94 -15.72 11.23
CA ASN A 60 5.96 -14.31 11.62
C ASN A 60 6.73 -13.46 10.61
N ILE A 61 7.87 -13.94 10.11
CA ILE A 61 8.65 -13.25 9.07
C ILE A 61 7.81 -13.08 7.79
N ILE A 62 7.15 -14.13 7.32
CA ILE A 62 6.27 -14.04 6.14
C ILE A 62 5.14 -13.05 6.36
N ARG A 63 4.51 -13.04 7.54
CA ARG A 63 3.46 -12.06 7.89
C ARG A 63 3.97 -10.63 7.84
N ASN A 64 5.17 -10.38 8.36
CA ASN A 64 5.82 -9.06 8.29
C ASN A 64 6.14 -8.65 6.84
N ILE A 65 6.61 -9.58 6.01
CA ILE A 65 6.86 -9.34 4.59
C ILE A 65 5.54 -8.98 3.87
N MET A 66 4.46 -9.70 4.14
CA MET A 66 3.15 -9.41 3.55
C MET A 66 2.63 -8.02 3.95
N LEU A 67 2.75 -7.66 5.23
CA LEU A 67 2.35 -6.33 5.71
C LEU A 67 3.21 -5.22 5.10
N ALA A 68 4.53 -5.42 5.01
CA ALA A 68 5.43 -4.46 4.37
C ALA A 68 5.13 -4.30 2.87
N THR A 69 4.77 -5.41 2.19
CA THR A 69 4.34 -5.39 0.79
C THR A 69 3.07 -4.54 0.63
N LEU A 70 2.09 -4.70 1.54
CA LEU A 70 0.89 -3.89 1.54
C LEU A 70 1.23 -2.41 1.75
N TRP A 71 2.10 -2.07 2.70
CA TRP A 71 2.51 -0.69 2.95
C TRP A 71 3.09 -0.03 1.70
N CYS A 72 4.05 -0.69 1.05
CA CYS A 72 4.66 -0.18 -0.17
C CYS A 72 3.62 0.02 -1.29
N HIS A 73 2.73 -0.95 -1.50
CA HIS A 73 1.70 -0.88 -2.53
C HIS A 73 0.66 0.21 -2.25
N ASP A 74 0.08 0.21 -1.06
CA ASP A 74 -1.01 1.11 -0.67
C ASP A 74 -0.53 2.57 -0.68
N HIS A 75 0.64 2.86 -0.13
CA HIS A 75 1.19 4.22 -0.11
C HIS A 75 1.55 4.71 -1.53
N LEU A 76 2.09 3.84 -2.38
CA LEU A 76 2.43 4.19 -3.75
C LEU A 76 1.17 4.53 -4.56
N VAL A 77 0.15 3.67 -4.48
CA VAL A 77 -1.11 3.87 -5.19
C VAL A 77 -1.85 5.09 -4.65
N HIS A 78 -1.86 5.27 -3.33
CA HIS A 78 -2.44 6.46 -2.70
C HIS A 78 -1.77 7.74 -3.22
N PHE A 79 -0.44 7.78 -3.29
CA PHE A 79 0.30 8.96 -3.72
C PHE A 79 -0.02 9.34 -5.18
N TYR A 80 -0.01 8.38 -6.11
CA TYR A 80 -0.19 8.68 -7.53
C TYR A 80 -1.65 8.69 -7.98
N GLN A 81 -2.43 7.67 -7.64
CA GLN A 81 -3.79 7.49 -8.17
C GLN A 81 -4.86 8.19 -7.34
N LEU A 82 -4.70 8.32 -6.03
CA LEU A 82 -5.70 8.98 -5.18
C LEU A 82 -5.39 10.46 -5.02
N ALA A 83 -4.20 10.81 -4.53
CA ALA A 83 -3.84 12.18 -4.20
C ALA A 83 -3.11 12.91 -5.33
N GLY A 84 -2.52 12.21 -6.30
CA GLY A 84 -1.58 12.80 -7.27
C GLY A 84 -2.18 13.92 -8.12
N MET A 85 -3.44 13.78 -8.54
CA MET A 85 -4.13 14.76 -9.38
C MET A 85 -4.54 16.03 -8.62
N ASP A 86 -4.49 16.04 -7.29
CA ASP A 86 -4.70 17.26 -6.51
C ASP A 86 -3.49 18.20 -6.59
N TRP A 87 -2.31 17.66 -6.94
CA TRP A 87 -1.05 18.39 -7.02
C TRP A 87 -0.54 18.57 -8.45
N ILE A 88 -0.90 17.66 -9.36
CA ILE A 88 -0.38 17.60 -10.73
C ILE A 88 -1.48 18.02 -11.71
N ASP A 89 -1.29 19.16 -12.37
CA ASP A 89 -2.12 19.53 -13.53
C ASP A 89 -1.73 18.66 -14.75
N VAL A 90 -2.59 17.70 -15.05
CA VAL A 90 -2.39 16.74 -16.14
C VAL A 90 -2.39 17.42 -17.52
N LEU A 91 -3.17 18.49 -17.70
CA LEU A 91 -3.26 19.17 -19.00
C LEU A 91 -2.07 20.08 -19.25
N ASP A 92 -1.53 20.70 -18.20
CA ASP A 92 -0.32 21.52 -18.32
C ASP A 92 0.92 20.71 -18.72
N ALA A 93 0.94 19.41 -18.42
CA ALA A 93 2.02 18.51 -18.83
C ALA A 93 2.24 18.46 -20.35
N LEU A 94 1.24 18.77 -21.18
CA LEU A 94 1.37 18.83 -22.64
C LEU A 94 2.25 20.00 -23.12
N LYS A 95 2.47 21.01 -22.27
CA LYS A 95 3.29 22.20 -22.60
C LYS A 95 4.75 22.05 -22.17
N ALA A 96 5.08 20.97 -21.45
CA ALA A 96 6.42 20.77 -20.90
C ALA A 96 7.45 20.43 -21.99
N ASP A 97 8.68 20.93 -21.84
CA ASP A 97 9.82 20.55 -22.70
C ASP A 97 10.43 19.21 -22.21
N PRO A 98 10.49 18.16 -23.05
CA PRO A 98 10.97 16.85 -22.62
C PRO A 98 12.43 16.82 -22.14
N ARG A 99 13.31 17.69 -22.67
CA ARG A 99 14.73 17.74 -22.28
C ARG A 99 14.87 18.34 -20.88
N LYS A 100 14.18 19.46 -20.62
CA LYS A 100 14.15 20.09 -19.30
C LYS A 100 13.53 19.18 -18.24
N THR A 101 12.49 18.43 -18.59
CA THR A 101 11.89 17.44 -17.67
C THR A 101 12.87 16.30 -17.34
N SER A 102 13.66 15.84 -18.32
CA SER A 102 14.71 14.84 -18.09
C SER A 102 15.84 15.38 -17.20
N GLU A 103 16.29 16.62 -17.43
CA GLU A 103 17.29 17.30 -16.59
C GLU A 103 16.80 17.45 -15.14
N LEU A 104 15.54 17.87 -14.95
CA LEU A 104 14.92 17.96 -13.63
C LEU A 104 14.90 16.60 -12.94
N ALA A 105 14.44 15.54 -13.62
CA ALA A 105 14.40 14.20 -13.06
C ALA A 105 15.80 13.69 -12.64
N GLN A 106 16.83 14.01 -13.43
CA GLN A 106 18.23 13.67 -13.10
C GLN A 106 18.74 14.45 -11.88
N SER A 107 18.31 15.70 -11.69
CA SER A 107 18.73 16.52 -10.55
C SER A 107 18.18 16.05 -9.19
N LEU A 108 17.07 15.29 -9.19
CA LEU A 108 16.33 14.95 -7.96
C LEU A 108 16.89 13.73 -7.21
N SER A 109 17.66 12.85 -7.86
CA SER A 109 18.20 11.66 -7.18
C SER A 109 19.67 11.43 -7.52
N SER A 110 20.50 11.30 -6.49
CA SER A 110 21.92 10.91 -6.61
C SER A 110 22.09 9.37 -6.66
N TRP A 111 21.00 8.63 -6.88
CA TRP A 111 21.03 7.17 -6.83
C TRP A 111 21.72 6.59 -8.08
N ARG A 112 22.78 5.83 -7.84
CA ARG A 112 23.73 5.38 -8.87
C ARG A 112 23.12 4.52 -9.98
N ASN A 113 22.01 3.85 -9.72
CA ASN A 113 21.36 2.95 -10.69
C ASN A 113 20.12 3.59 -11.35
N HIS A 114 19.93 4.91 -11.23
CA HIS A 114 18.77 5.57 -11.82
C HIS A 114 18.82 5.42 -13.35
N PRO A 115 17.73 5.04 -14.04
CA PRO A 115 17.73 4.80 -15.48
C PRO A 115 18.22 6.00 -16.32
N LEU A 116 18.12 7.23 -15.78
CA LEU A 116 18.63 8.44 -16.44
C LEU A 116 20.09 8.78 -16.12
N ALA A 117 20.70 8.15 -15.08
CA ALA A 117 22.12 8.31 -14.75
C ALA A 117 23.05 7.65 -15.78
N ILE A 118 22.51 6.71 -16.59
CA ILE A 118 23.24 5.94 -17.59
C ILE A 118 23.79 6.84 -18.72
N SER A 119 23.21 8.03 -18.94
CA SER A 119 23.69 9.00 -19.94
C SER A 119 24.98 9.74 -19.52
N SER A 120 25.28 9.77 -18.22
CA SER A 120 26.49 10.42 -17.68
C SER A 120 27.68 9.47 -17.60
N THR A 121 27.46 8.15 -17.56
CA THR A 121 28.55 7.15 -17.40
C THR A 121 29.13 6.65 -18.71
N TYR A 122 28.51 6.94 -19.87
CA TYR A 122 29.01 6.57 -21.20
C TYR A 122 29.65 7.76 -21.95
N LYS A 123 30.53 8.51 -21.27
CA LYS A 123 31.35 9.57 -21.90
C LYS A 123 32.86 9.29 -21.92
N ILE A 124 33.32 8.10 -21.50
CA ILE A 124 34.71 7.68 -21.66
C ILE A 124 34.78 6.16 -21.92
N ALA A 125 34.74 5.80 -23.19
CA ALA A 125 35.54 4.76 -23.84
C ALA A 125 35.51 5.04 -25.35
#